data_AF-A0A6B3HHA1-F1
#
_entry.id   AF-A0A6B3HHA1-F1
#
_cell.length_a   1.000
_cell.length_b   1.000
_cell.length_c   1.000
_cell.angle_alpha   90.00
_cell.angle_beta   90.00
_cell.angle_gamma   90.00
#
_symmetry.space_group_name_H-M   'P 1'
#
loop_
_entity.id
_entity.type
_entity.pdbx_description
1 polymer ?
#
loop_
_entity_poly.entity_id
_entity_poly.type
_entity_poly.pdbx_seq_one_letter_code
_entity_poly.pdbx_strand_id
1 'polypeptide(L)'
;RTFCLLDGEWYELGAGYLRNVNETVAPLFTDAPSVDLPRWPLVEKLNKKGMRVMRPADEGDYNKLAAQARRGWVCLDKKNVHNPFRASNSVEICDLFTEDDTLVLVKPAHSSSPLSHLFSQARVSVELLFENAAVRAEFARSVHVNSDPARSIPEGFTPRRVVFAILLKDGAKLTPDSLFPFSAITLAQTAKALAARGVTIEVIGIESESAQSAMRDEAA
;
A
#
# COMPACT_ATOMS: atom_id res chain seq x y z
N ARG A 1 -26.63 -11.44 9.41
CA ARG A 1 -26.00 -12.34 8.42
C ARG A 1 -25.13 -11.48 7.52
N THR A 2 -23.91 -11.92 7.24
CA THR A 2 -22.96 -11.17 6.40
C THR A 2 -22.66 -12.03 5.19
N PHE A 3 -22.74 -11.44 4.01
CA PHE A 3 -22.46 -12.14 2.75
C PHE A 3 -21.31 -11.44 2.04
N CYS A 4 -20.49 -12.21 1.31
CA CYS A 4 -19.52 -11.67 0.38
C CYS A 4 -19.64 -12.32 -1.00
N LEU A 5 -19.29 -11.59 -2.04
CA LEU A 5 -19.25 -12.07 -3.42
C LEU A 5 -17.79 -12.41 -3.77
N LEU A 6 -17.53 -13.67 -4.14
CA LEU A 6 -16.22 -14.21 -4.53
C LEU A 6 -16.41 -14.96 -5.85
N ASP A 7 -15.63 -14.62 -6.89
CA ASP A 7 -15.69 -15.24 -8.23
C ASP A 7 -17.11 -15.33 -8.85
N GLY A 8 -17.98 -14.38 -8.51
CA GLY A 8 -19.36 -14.34 -8.99
C GLY A 8 -20.37 -15.12 -8.13
N GLU A 9 -19.93 -15.75 -7.04
CA GLU A 9 -20.78 -16.50 -6.12
C GLU A 9 -20.91 -15.83 -4.75
N TRP A 10 -22.10 -15.90 -4.16
CA TRP A 10 -22.38 -15.35 -2.84
C TRP A 10 -22.11 -16.38 -1.74
N TYR A 11 -21.26 -16.01 -0.79
CA TYR A 11 -20.92 -16.82 0.38
C TYR A 11 -21.53 -16.20 1.64
N GLU A 12 -22.24 -17.00 2.44
CA GLU A 12 -22.60 -16.61 3.81
C GLU A 12 -21.37 -16.79 4.70
N LEU A 13 -20.90 -15.68 5.28
CA LEU A 13 -19.78 -15.72 6.19
C LEU A 13 -20.30 -16.07 7.59
N GLY A 14 -19.96 -17.29 8.04
CA GLY A 14 -20.27 -17.73 9.39
C GLY A 14 -19.61 -16.81 10.43
N ALA A 15 -20.30 -16.57 11.56
CA ALA A 15 -19.80 -15.68 12.61
C ALA A 15 -18.41 -16.08 13.15
N GLY A 16 -18.09 -17.38 13.19
CA GLY A 16 -16.76 -17.86 13.57
C GLY A 16 -15.66 -17.50 12.56
N TYR A 17 -15.97 -17.54 11.27
CA TYR A 17 -15.01 -17.16 10.23
C TYR A 17 -14.68 -15.66 10.31
N LEU A 18 -15.70 -14.81 10.46
CA LEU A 18 -15.49 -13.37 10.61
C LEU A 18 -14.67 -13.02 11.86
N ARG A 19 -14.91 -13.71 12.98
CA ARG A 19 -14.08 -13.54 14.18
C ARG A 19 -12.61 -13.86 13.89
N ASN A 20 -12.33 -14.99 13.25
CA ASN A 20 -10.95 -15.37 12.90
C ASN A 20 -10.28 -14.37 11.94
N VAL A 21 -11.04 -13.79 11.00
CA VAL A 21 -10.55 -12.73 10.11
C VAL A 21 -10.20 -11.49 10.94
N ASN A 22 -11.11 -11.04 11.82
CA ASN A 22 -10.88 -9.87 12.65
C ASN A 22 -9.71 -10.06 13.63
N GLU A 23 -9.59 -11.23 14.25
CA GLU A 23 -8.46 -11.58 15.13
C GLU A 23 -7.11 -11.59 14.38
N THR A 24 -7.12 -11.95 13.09
CA THR A 24 -5.92 -11.88 12.23
C THR A 24 -5.59 -10.44 11.84
N VAL A 25 -6.62 -9.62 11.57
CA VAL A 25 -6.48 -8.30 10.96
C VAL A 25 -6.25 -7.20 12.00
N ALA A 26 -6.92 -7.24 13.13
CA ALA A 26 -6.84 -6.19 14.14
C ALA A 26 -5.42 -5.88 14.62
N PRO A 27 -4.54 -6.86 14.88
CA PRO A 27 -3.16 -6.61 15.30
C PRO A 27 -2.27 -5.95 14.23
N LEU A 28 -2.71 -5.93 12.96
CA LEU A 28 -1.97 -5.29 11.88
C LEU A 28 -2.11 -3.75 11.92
N PHE A 29 -3.07 -3.23 12.69
CA PHE A 29 -3.26 -1.80 12.92
C PHE A 29 -2.61 -1.43 14.25
N THR A 30 -1.57 -0.62 14.20
CA THR A 30 -0.78 -0.21 15.37
C THR A 30 -1.15 1.22 15.79
N ASP A 31 -1.11 1.50 17.09
CA ASP A 31 -1.28 2.88 17.59
C ASP A 31 -0.04 3.75 17.31
N ALA A 32 1.13 3.11 17.16
CA ALA A 32 2.40 3.74 16.82
C ALA A 32 2.90 3.18 15.48
N PRO A 33 2.62 3.88 14.36
CA PRO A 33 3.03 3.45 13.03
C PRO A 33 4.56 3.25 12.94
N SER A 34 5.01 2.18 12.29
CA SER A 34 6.45 1.93 12.12
C SER A 34 7.12 2.88 11.12
N VAL A 35 6.33 3.52 10.25
CA VAL A 35 6.80 4.51 9.28
C VAL A 35 6.02 5.83 9.41
N ASP A 36 6.74 6.94 9.30
CA ASP A 36 6.20 8.29 9.44
C ASP A 36 5.85 8.87 8.05
N LEU A 37 4.59 8.72 7.66
CA LEU A 37 4.04 9.13 6.37
C LEU A 37 3.47 10.56 6.44
N PRO A 38 3.77 11.44 5.48
CA PRO A 38 3.17 12.77 5.46
C PRO A 38 1.66 12.70 5.21
N ARG A 39 0.95 13.75 5.63
CA ARG A 39 -0.46 13.94 5.27
C ARG A 39 -0.60 13.97 3.75
N TRP A 40 -1.74 13.48 3.27
CA TRP A 40 -2.05 13.51 1.84
C TRP A 40 -2.49 14.91 1.42
N PRO A 41 -1.76 15.59 0.52
CA PRO A 41 -2.05 16.97 0.21
C PRO A 41 -3.38 17.12 -0.54
N LEU A 42 -4.07 18.23 -0.26
CA LEU A 42 -5.23 18.63 -1.05
C LEU A 42 -4.79 19.58 -2.15
N VAL A 43 -5.09 19.22 -3.40
CA VAL A 43 -4.84 20.04 -4.57
C VAL A 43 -6.16 20.43 -5.21
N GLU A 44 -6.15 21.57 -5.88
CA GLU A 44 -7.31 22.00 -6.62
C GLU A 44 -7.46 21.20 -7.91
N LYS A 45 -8.66 20.64 -8.14
CA LYS A 45 -9.03 19.93 -9.37
C LYS A 45 -10.35 20.45 -9.90
N LEU A 46 -10.54 20.35 -11.21
CA LEU A 46 -11.85 20.60 -11.83
C LEU A 46 -12.73 19.35 -11.68
N ASN A 47 -13.95 19.54 -11.16
CA ASN A 47 -14.94 18.47 -11.19
C ASN A 47 -15.55 18.32 -12.61
N LYS A 48 -16.40 17.30 -12.81
CA LYS A 48 -17.07 17.05 -14.10
C LYS A 48 -17.92 18.23 -14.63
N LYS A 49 -18.23 19.23 -13.79
CA LYS A 49 -18.97 20.44 -14.14
C LYS A 49 -18.05 21.65 -14.36
N GLY A 50 -16.72 21.46 -14.39
CA GLY A 50 -15.75 22.54 -14.54
C GLY A 50 -15.60 23.44 -13.32
N MET A 51 -16.09 23.02 -12.15
CA MET A 51 -15.92 23.80 -10.90
C MET A 51 -14.66 23.38 -10.17
N ARG A 52 -13.92 24.36 -9.65
CA ARG A 52 -12.75 24.19 -8.79
C ARG A 52 -13.18 23.53 -7.47
N VAL A 53 -12.55 22.41 -7.12
CA VAL A 53 -12.79 21.67 -5.88
C VAL A 53 -11.46 21.18 -5.32
N MET A 54 -11.28 21.24 -4.00
CA MET A 54 -10.14 20.61 -3.34
C MET A 54 -10.32 19.10 -3.29
N ARG A 55 -9.31 18.37 -3.73
CA ARG A 55 -9.28 16.90 -3.75
C ARG A 55 -7.90 16.42 -3.35
N PRO A 56 -7.76 15.21 -2.79
CA PRO A 56 -6.46 14.59 -2.63
C PRO A 56 -5.66 14.62 -3.93
N ALA A 57 -4.36 14.89 -3.83
CA ALA A 57 -3.41 14.72 -4.94
C ALA A 57 -3.48 13.30 -5.49
N ASP A 58 -3.02 13.10 -6.73
CA ASP A 58 -2.98 11.75 -7.29
C ASP A 58 -1.94 10.88 -6.57
N GLU A 59 -2.16 9.57 -6.55
CA GLU A 59 -1.33 8.56 -5.85
C GLU A 59 0.16 8.75 -6.16
N GLY A 60 0.52 8.90 -7.44
CA GLY A 60 1.91 9.09 -7.84
C GLY A 60 2.54 10.41 -7.37
N ASP A 61 1.76 11.47 -7.16
CA ASP A 61 2.30 12.73 -6.63
C ASP A 61 2.49 12.66 -5.12
N TYR A 62 1.58 11.97 -4.41
CA TYR A 62 1.79 11.63 -3.01
C TYR A 62 3.03 10.76 -2.81
N ASN A 63 3.23 9.73 -3.64
CA ASN A 63 4.39 8.83 -3.54
C ASN A 63 5.71 9.61 -3.67
N LYS A 64 5.80 10.54 -4.63
CA LYS A 64 6.98 11.41 -4.77
C LYS A 64 7.19 12.29 -3.55
N LEU A 65 6.13 12.93 -3.06
CA LEU A 65 6.18 13.76 -1.85
C LEU A 65 6.68 12.97 -0.64
N ALA A 66 6.10 11.79 -0.41
CA ALA A 66 6.46 10.92 0.71
C ALA A 66 7.92 10.48 0.67
N ALA A 67 8.44 10.12 -0.52
CA ALA A 67 9.85 9.79 -0.68
C ALA A 67 10.78 11.00 -0.47
N GLN A 68 10.38 12.20 -0.89
CA GLN A 68 11.19 13.41 -0.72
C GLN A 68 11.20 13.93 0.71
N ALA A 69 10.13 13.69 1.47
CA ALA A 69 10.01 14.15 2.85
C ALA A 69 10.97 13.44 3.81
N ARG A 70 11.56 12.30 3.43
CA ARG A 70 12.39 11.46 4.31
C ARG A 70 13.69 11.05 3.64
N ARG A 71 14.79 11.16 4.37
CA ARG A 71 16.09 10.68 3.90
C ARG A 71 16.05 9.15 3.73
N GLY A 72 16.68 8.65 2.66
CA GLY A 72 16.83 7.22 2.42
C GLY A 72 15.59 6.52 1.85
N TRP A 73 14.46 7.22 1.73
CA TRP A 73 13.27 6.71 1.06
C TRP A 73 13.41 6.81 -0.46
N VAL A 74 12.90 5.81 -1.15
CA VAL A 74 12.97 5.69 -2.61
C VAL A 74 11.56 5.57 -3.17
N CYS A 75 11.23 6.41 -4.15
CA CYS A 75 9.98 6.30 -4.90
C CYS A 75 10.14 5.29 -6.03
N LEU A 76 9.41 4.19 -5.95
CA LEU A 76 9.37 3.09 -6.91
C LEU A 76 8.02 2.93 -7.61
N ASP A 77 7.11 3.90 -7.44
CA ASP A 77 5.86 4.04 -8.22
C ASP A 77 6.16 3.84 -9.72
N LYS A 78 5.49 2.86 -10.32
CA LYS A 78 5.59 2.45 -11.73
C LYS A 78 6.98 1.97 -12.16
N LYS A 79 7.87 1.64 -11.22
CA LYS A 79 9.20 1.04 -11.48
C LYS A 79 9.10 -0.48 -11.46
N ASN A 80 8.40 -1.00 -12.45
CA ASN A 80 8.03 -2.41 -12.48
C ASN A 80 9.23 -3.30 -12.80
N VAL A 81 9.18 -4.53 -12.29
CA VAL A 81 10.08 -5.64 -12.63
C VAL A 81 9.34 -6.63 -13.54
N HIS A 82 10.10 -7.45 -14.26
CA HIS A 82 9.52 -8.47 -15.12
C HIS A 82 8.75 -9.55 -14.33
N ASN A 83 7.58 -9.97 -14.82
CA ASN A 83 6.86 -11.12 -14.26
C ASN A 83 7.26 -12.42 -14.98
N PRO A 84 8.01 -13.33 -14.34
CA PRO A 84 8.46 -14.57 -14.98
C PRO A 84 7.30 -15.52 -15.34
N PHE A 85 6.13 -15.38 -14.71
CA PHE A 85 4.98 -16.23 -14.96
C PHE A 85 4.07 -15.71 -16.09
N ARG A 86 4.24 -14.45 -16.51
CA ARG A 86 3.47 -13.83 -17.59
C ARG A 86 4.35 -12.83 -18.32
N ALA A 87 4.95 -13.26 -19.44
CA ALA A 87 5.95 -12.48 -20.17
C ALA A 87 5.48 -11.07 -20.62
N SER A 88 4.18 -10.85 -20.83
CA SER A 88 3.61 -9.54 -21.19
C SER A 88 3.33 -8.63 -19.99
N ASN A 89 3.48 -9.12 -18.77
CA ASN A 89 3.13 -8.42 -17.55
C ASN A 89 4.40 -8.03 -16.79
N SER A 90 4.39 -6.83 -16.25
CA SER A 90 5.35 -6.37 -15.26
C SER A 90 4.64 -6.23 -13.92
N VAL A 91 5.39 -6.36 -12.82
CA VAL A 91 4.88 -6.23 -11.46
C VAL A 91 5.56 -5.05 -10.80
N GLU A 92 4.77 -4.16 -10.23
CA GLU A 92 5.26 -3.14 -9.32
C GLU A 92 5.36 -3.75 -7.92
N ILE A 93 6.60 -3.82 -7.40
CA ILE A 93 6.90 -4.48 -6.12
C ILE A 93 6.38 -3.68 -4.92
N CYS A 94 6.59 -2.37 -4.95
CA CYS A 94 6.11 -1.42 -3.95
C CYS A 94 6.14 0.00 -4.51
N ASP A 95 5.39 0.90 -3.89
CA ASP A 95 5.37 2.33 -4.24
C ASP A 95 6.55 3.08 -3.62
N LEU A 96 6.83 2.80 -2.34
CA LEU A 96 7.92 3.40 -1.59
C LEU A 96 8.77 2.31 -0.95
N PHE A 97 10.07 2.55 -0.93
CA PHE A 97 11.04 1.70 -0.25
C PHE A 97 11.78 2.54 0.78
N THR A 98 11.60 2.20 2.04
CA THR A 98 12.15 2.98 3.16
C THR A 98 13.62 2.67 3.42
N GLU A 99 14.26 3.43 4.30
CA GLU A 99 15.67 3.24 4.67
C GLU A 99 15.93 1.87 5.35
N ASP A 100 14.96 1.32 6.07
CA ASP A 100 15.08 0.03 6.78
C ASP A 100 14.62 -1.17 5.93
N ASP A 101 14.54 -0.97 4.62
CA ASP A 101 14.13 -1.95 3.62
C ASP A 101 12.65 -2.42 3.74
N THR A 102 11.80 -1.63 4.40
CA THR A 102 10.35 -1.86 4.40
C THR A 102 9.74 -1.53 3.03
N LEU A 103 8.95 -2.46 2.49
CA LEU A 103 8.11 -2.24 1.31
C LEU A 103 6.84 -1.50 1.72
N VAL A 104 6.55 -0.35 1.15
CA VAL A 104 5.32 0.39 1.40
C VAL A 104 4.48 0.41 0.13
N LEU A 105 3.24 -0.03 0.23
CA LEU A 105 2.25 0.03 -0.84
C LEU A 105 1.16 1.02 -0.47
N VAL A 106 0.95 2.03 -1.31
CA VAL A 106 0.10 3.18 -1.07
C VAL A 106 -1.18 3.07 -1.88
N LYS A 107 -2.34 3.33 -1.26
CA LYS A 107 -3.62 3.31 -2.01
C LYS A 107 -4.66 4.28 -1.47
N PRO A 108 -5.24 5.17 -2.29
CA PRO A 108 -6.53 5.77 -2.02
C PRO A 108 -7.64 4.74 -2.29
N ALA A 109 -8.51 4.51 -1.32
CA ALA A 109 -9.52 3.46 -1.39
C ALA A 109 -10.93 3.96 -1.07
N HIS A 110 -11.89 3.47 -1.86
CA HIS A 110 -13.31 3.80 -1.75
C HIS A 110 -14.23 2.57 -1.79
N SER A 111 -13.64 1.38 -1.97
CA SER A 111 -14.34 0.10 -2.01
C SER A 111 -13.36 -1.04 -1.77
N SER A 112 -13.87 -2.27 -1.70
CA SER A 112 -13.01 -3.43 -1.43
C SER A 112 -12.04 -3.76 -2.55
N SER A 113 -12.43 -3.52 -3.81
CA SER A 113 -11.68 -3.98 -4.98
C SER A 113 -10.25 -3.39 -5.05
N PRO A 114 -10.04 -2.07 -4.91
CA PRO A 114 -8.69 -1.49 -4.88
C PRO A 114 -7.80 -2.07 -3.78
N LEU A 115 -8.34 -2.27 -2.57
CA LEU A 115 -7.56 -2.80 -1.44
C LEU A 115 -7.26 -4.29 -1.60
N SER A 116 -8.22 -5.09 -2.03
CA SER A 116 -7.98 -6.52 -2.29
C SER A 116 -6.95 -6.72 -3.41
N HIS A 117 -6.94 -5.84 -4.43
CA HIS A 117 -5.89 -5.80 -5.44
C HIS A 117 -4.52 -5.47 -4.81
N LEU A 118 -4.44 -4.40 -4.00
CA LEU A 118 -3.22 -4.00 -3.29
C LEU A 118 -2.63 -5.15 -2.44
N PHE A 119 -3.48 -5.83 -1.66
CA PHE A 119 -3.06 -6.93 -0.79
C PHE A 119 -2.60 -8.16 -1.59
N SER A 120 -3.24 -8.42 -2.74
CA SER A 120 -2.82 -9.48 -3.66
C SER A 120 -1.51 -9.14 -4.35
N GLN A 121 -1.32 -7.88 -4.75
CA GLN A 121 -0.08 -7.37 -5.34
C GLN A 121 1.10 -7.51 -4.38
N ALA A 122 0.94 -7.13 -3.11
CA ALA A 122 1.98 -7.32 -2.10
C ALA A 122 2.33 -8.80 -1.93
N ARG A 123 1.33 -9.68 -1.87
CA ARG A 123 1.56 -11.13 -1.79
C ARG A 123 2.41 -11.63 -2.95
N VAL A 124 2.01 -11.33 -4.18
CA VAL A 124 2.73 -11.74 -5.40
C VAL A 124 4.13 -11.15 -5.43
N SER A 125 4.29 -9.88 -5.04
CA SER A 125 5.59 -9.20 -5.01
C SER A 125 6.56 -9.88 -4.04
N VAL A 126 6.11 -10.22 -2.84
CA VAL A 126 6.93 -10.95 -1.87
C VAL A 126 7.23 -12.36 -2.35
N GLU A 127 6.25 -13.10 -2.89
CA GLU A 127 6.48 -14.44 -3.46
C GLU A 127 7.57 -14.39 -4.55
N LEU A 128 7.49 -13.42 -5.47
CA LEU A 128 8.50 -13.23 -6.53
C LEU A 128 9.90 -12.91 -5.98
N LEU A 129 10.00 -12.03 -4.97
CA LEU A 129 11.28 -11.69 -4.35
C LEU A 129 11.92 -12.89 -3.64
N PHE A 130 11.12 -13.75 -3.02
CA PHE A 130 11.63 -14.98 -2.39
C PHE A 130 12.06 -16.01 -3.43
N GLU A 131 11.28 -16.20 -4.49
CA GLU A 131 11.39 -17.35 -5.38
C GLU A 131 12.26 -17.09 -6.62
N ASN A 132 12.48 -15.84 -7.03
CA ASN A 132 13.15 -15.51 -8.28
C ASN A 132 14.36 -14.56 -8.12
N ALA A 133 15.56 -15.07 -8.42
CA ALA A 133 16.80 -14.31 -8.33
C ALA A 133 16.89 -13.15 -9.34
N ALA A 134 16.35 -13.31 -10.54
CA ALA A 134 16.35 -12.25 -11.55
C ALA A 134 15.45 -11.08 -11.14
N VAL A 135 14.29 -11.37 -10.54
CA VAL A 135 13.40 -10.34 -9.96
C VAL A 135 14.11 -9.58 -8.85
N ARG A 136 14.82 -10.28 -7.94
CA ARG A 136 15.61 -9.60 -6.89
C ARG A 136 16.70 -8.70 -7.46
N ALA A 137 17.45 -9.17 -8.45
CA ALA A 137 18.49 -8.38 -9.09
C ALA A 137 17.91 -7.14 -9.81
N GLU A 138 16.78 -7.29 -10.50
CA GLU A 138 16.10 -6.18 -11.15
C GLU A 138 15.56 -5.15 -10.14
N PHE A 139 14.97 -5.63 -9.04
CA PHE A 139 14.50 -4.78 -7.96
C PHE A 139 15.67 -4.03 -7.29
N ALA A 140 16.78 -4.71 -6.97
CA ALA A 140 17.99 -4.09 -6.41
C ALA A 140 18.57 -3.02 -7.33
N ARG A 141 18.62 -3.28 -8.63
CA ARG A 141 19.02 -2.30 -9.65
C ARG A 141 18.05 -1.11 -9.69
N SER A 142 16.74 -1.36 -9.61
CA SER A 142 15.72 -0.31 -9.59
C SER A 142 15.87 0.60 -8.37
N VAL A 143 16.07 0.01 -7.19
CA VAL A 143 16.38 0.76 -5.97
C VAL A 143 17.62 1.64 -6.19
N HIS A 144 18.74 1.05 -6.60
CA HIS A 144 20.00 1.78 -6.81
C HIS A 144 19.84 2.98 -7.75
N VAL A 145 19.23 2.78 -8.93
CA VAL A 145 19.05 3.83 -9.96
C VAL A 145 18.14 4.98 -9.50
N ASN A 146 17.16 4.71 -8.64
CA ASN A 146 16.19 5.72 -8.18
C ASN A 146 16.53 6.30 -6.80
N SER A 147 17.67 5.91 -6.21
CA SER A 147 18.10 6.30 -4.86
C SER A 147 19.36 7.16 -4.85
N ASP A 148 19.77 7.63 -3.67
CA ASP A 148 21.09 8.22 -3.47
C ASP A 148 22.20 7.22 -3.88
N PRO A 149 23.31 7.64 -4.51
CA PRO A 149 24.42 6.74 -4.89
C PRO A 149 24.94 5.84 -3.76
N ALA A 150 24.82 6.26 -2.49
CA ALA A 150 25.24 5.47 -1.33
C ALA A 150 24.25 4.35 -0.95
N ARG A 151 23.03 4.35 -1.51
CA ARG A 151 21.99 3.35 -1.22
C ARG A 151 22.19 2.12 -2.09
N SER A 152 22.28 0.97 -1.43
CA SER A 152 22.37 -0.35 -2.06
C SER A 152 21.63 -1.38 -1.23
N ILE A 153 20.98 -2.34 -1.90
CA ILE A 153 20.44 -3.54 -1.27
C ILE A 153 21.14 -4.78 -1.84
N PRO A 154 21.28 -5.87 -1.07
CA PRO A 154 21.94 -7.08 -1.55
C PRO A 154 21.14 -7.74 -2.70
N GLU A 155 21.83 -8.39 -3.65
CA GLU A 155 21.17 -9.16 -4.73
C GLU A 155 20.28 -10.29 -4.21
N GLY A 156 20.56 -10.79 -2.99
CA GLY A 156 19.75 -11.77 -2.28
C GLY A 156 18.63 -11.18 -1.43
N PHE A 157 18.25 -9.92 -1.64
CA PHE A 157 17.26 -9.23 -0.83
C PHE A 157 15.92 -9.98 -0.72
N THR A 158 15.43 -10.12 0.50
CA THR A 158 14.07 -10.56 0.80
C THR A 158 13.46 -9.60 1.83
N PRO A 159 12.21 -9.15 1.62
CA PRO A 159 11.61 -8.17 2.52
C PRO A 159 11.27 -8.82 3.85
N ARG A 160 11.40 -8.06 4.94
CA ARG A 160 10.97 -8.48 6.29
C ARG A 160 9.66 -7.82 6.72
N ARG A 161 9.32 -6.68 6.11
CA ARG A 161 8.13 -5.91 6.45
C ARG A 161 7.45 -5.37 5.20
N VAL A 162 6.13 -5.42 5.21
CA VAL A 162 5.25 -4.75 4.26
C VAL A 162 4.34 -3.81 5.03
N VAL A 163 4.22 -2.57 4.57
CA VAL A 163 3.28 -1.58 5.08
C VAL A 163 2.25 -1.29 4.00
N PHE A 164 0.97 -1.36 4.36
CA PHE A 164 -0.12 -0.85 3.55
C PHE A 164 -0.52 0.54 4.04
N ALA A 165 -0.24 1.55 3.23
CA ALA A 165 -0.50 2.95 3.54
C ALA A 165 -1.77 3.41 2.79
N ILE A 166 -2.88 3.57 3.48
CA ILE A 166 -4.19 3.69 2.85
C ILE A 166 -4.85 5.02 3.21
N LEU A 167 -5.26 5.77 2.19
CA LEU A 167 -6.15 6.92 2.34
C LEU A 167 -7.59 6.46 2.09
N LEU A 168 -8.45 6.53 3.11
CA LEU A 168 -9.89 6.34 2.90
C LEU A 168 -10.54 7.62 2.37
N LYS A 169 -11.67 7.44 1.68
CA LYS A 169 -12.48 8.56 1.19
C LYS A 169 -12.95 9.45 2.33
N ASP A 170 -13.16 10.73 2.01
CA ASP A 170 -13.87 11.70 2.85
C ASP A 170 -13.23 11.90 4.24
N GLY A 171 -11.93 11.60 4.38
CA GLY A 171 -11.17 11.76 5.63
C GLY A 171 -11.53 10.72 6.70
N ALA A 172 -12.19 9.62 6.34
CA ALA A 172 -12.51 8.55 7.28
C ALA A 172 -11.22 7.97 7.89
N LYS A 173 -11.22 7.78 9.22
CA LYS A 173 -10.12 7.11 9.90
C LYS A 173 -10.13 5.63 9.53
N LEU A 174 -8.99 5.13 9.08
CA LEU A 174 -8.81 3.71 8.83
C LEU A 174 -8.59 2.97 10.16
N THR A 175 -9.46 2.02 10.44
CA THR A 175 -9.42 1.10 11.58
C THR A 175 -9.80 -0.32 11.09
N PRO A 176 -9.60 -1.36 11.93
CA PRO A 176 -10.10 -2.70 11.60
C PRO A 176 -11.60 -2.71 11.25
N ASP A 177 -12.40 -1.89 11.95
CA ASP A 177 -13.85 -1.82 11.77
C ASP A 177 -14.28 -1.00 10.55
N SER A 178 -13.45 -0.05 10.10
CA SER A 178 -13.73 0.73 8.89
C SER A 178 -13.29 0.02 7.60
N LEU A 179 -12.55 -1.09 7.71
CA LEU A 179 -12.08 -1.84 6.55
C LEU A 179 -13.25 -2.56 5.89
N PHE A 180 -13.31 -2.52 4.55
CA PHE A 180 -14.39 -3.19 3.83
C PHE A 180 -14.33 -4.71 4.07
N PRO A 181 -15.47 -5.40 4.25
CA PRO A 181 -15.48 -6.82 4.65
C PRO A 181 -14.63 -7.74 3.76
N PHE A 182 -14.68 -7.52 2.45
CA PHE A 182 -13.89 -8.32 1.51
C PHE A 182 -12.39 -8.00 1.58
N SER A 183 -12.04 -6.73 1.79
CA SER A 183 -10.66 -6.33 2.04
C SER A 183 -10.10 -6.94 3.31
N ALA A 184 -10.90 -7.05 4.38
CA ALA A 184 -10.49 -7.73 5.61
C ALA A 184 -10.16 -9.22 5.36
N ILE A 185 -10.96 -9.91 4.56
CA ILE A 185 -10.70 -11.30 4.18
C ILE A 185 -9.39 -11.43 3.40
N THR A 186 -9.22 -10.62 2.34
CA THR A 186 -7.99 -10.66 1.52
C THR A 186 -6.77 -10.29 2.35
N LEU A 187 -6.87 -9.29 3.23
CA LEU A 187 -5.79 -8.91 4.14
C LEU A 187 -5.41 -10.04 5.09
N ALA A 188 -6.39 -10.73 5.69
CA ALA A 188 -6.13 -11.87 6.56
C ALA A 188 -5.42 -13.02 5.82
N GLN A 189 -5.81 -13.29 4.57
CA GLN A 189 -5.17 -14.30 3.73
C GLN A 189 -3.73 -13.89 3.37
N THR A 190 -3.51 -12.64 2.96
CA THR A 190 -2.18 -12.10 2.66
C THR A 190 -1.29 -12.14 3.90
N ALA A 191 -1.78 -11.71 5.07
CA ALA A 191 -1.05 -11.75 6.33
C ALA A 191 -0.57 -13.16 6.69
N LYS A 192 -1.44 -14.17 6.58
CA LYS A 192 -1.07 -15.56 6.83
C LYS A 192 -0.01 -16.07 5.84
N ALA A 193 -0.15 -15.75 4.55
CA ALA A 193 0.78 -16.17 3.51
C ALA A 193 2.18 -15.54 3.66
N LEU A 194 2.23 -14.26 4.07
CA LEU A 194 3.48 -13.53 4.28
C LEU A 194 4.16 -13.89 5.60
N ALA A 195 3.38 -14.10 6.67
CA ALA A 195 3.91 -14.57 7.96
C ALA A 195 4.62 -15.93 7.83
N ALA A 196 4.12 -16.83 6.99
CA ALA A 196 4.77 -18.12 6.70
C ALA A 196 6.17 -17.97 6.06
N ARG A 197 6.48 -16.81 5.48
CA ARG A 197 7.78 -16.44 4.93
C ARG A 197 8.60 -15.52 5.85
N GLY A 198 8.14 -15.30 7.08
CA GLY A 198 8.78 -14.40 8.05
C GLY A 198 8.61 -12.92 7.75
N VAL A 199 7.60 -12.55 6.93
CA VAL A 199 7.32 -11.16 6.56
C VAL A 199 6.15 -10.62 7.39
N THR A 200 6.39 -9.55 8.14
CA THR A 200 5.36 -8.87 8.94
C THR A 200 4.58 -7.88 8.11
N ILE A 201 3.30 -7.70 8.43
CA ILE A 201 2.43 -6.69 7.80
C ILE A 201 2.01 -5.66 8.84
N GLU A 202 1.95 -4.40 8.41
CA GLU A 202 1.32 -3.31 9.13
C GLU A 202 0.38 -2.55 8.18
N VAL A 203 -0.72 -2.02 8.71
CA VAL A 203 -1.67 -1.18 7.99
C VAL A 203 -1.76 0.19 8.65
N ILE A 204 -1.50 1.23 7.87
CA ILE A 204 -1.47 2.62 8.33
C ILE A 204 -2.51 3.41 7.54
N GLY A 205 -3.39 4.11 8.26
CA GLY A 205 -4.28 5.11 7.67
C GLY A 205 -3.53 6.41 7.43
N ILE A 206 -3.54 6.91 6.19
CA ILE A 206 -3.04 8.25 5.87
C ILE A 206 -4.17 9.26 6.01
N GLU A 207 -3.94 10.32 6.78
CA GLU A 207 -4.87 11.45 6.85
C GLU A 207 -4.63 12.41 5.68
N SER A 208 -5.69 12.94 5.09
CA SER A 208 -5.54 14.09 4.19
C SER A 208 -5.29 15.38 4.97
N GLU A 209 -4.74 16.37 4.30
CA GLU A 209 -4.79 17.74 4.78
C GLU A 209 -6.23 18.22 4.93
N SER A 210 -6.39 19.27 5.74
CA SER A 210 -7.65 19.98 5.85
C SER A 210 -7.71 21.07 4.78
N ALA A 211 -8.90 21.38 4.25
CA ALA A 211 -9.06 22.46 3.27
C ALA A 211 -8.58 23.83 3.81
N GLN A 212 -8.58 24.02 5.14
CA GLN A 212 -8.11 25.24 5.80
C GLN A 212 -6.58 25.36 5.86
N SER A 213 -5.83 24.25 5.92
CA SER A 213 -4.36 24.28 5.88
C SER A 213 -3.85 24.45 4.44
N ALA A 214 -4.47 23.77 3.48
CA ALA A 214 -4.08 23.84 2.06
C ALA A 214 -4.18 25.27 1.49
N MET A 215 -5.18 26.06 1.91
CA MET A 215 -5.34 27.46 1.47
C MET A 215 -4.31 28.43 2.05
N ARG A 216 -3.61 28.07 3.14
CA ARG A 216 -2.58 28.93 3.76
C ARG A 216 -1.22 28.76 3.09
N ASP A 217 -0.88 27.55 2.66
CA ASP A 217 0.41 27.27 2.02
C ASP A 217 0.50 27.75 0.56
N GLU A 218 -0.65 27.92 -0.14
CA GLU A 218 -0.68 28.57 -1.47
C GLU A 218 -0.55 30.10 -1.41
N ALA A 219 -0.74 30.72 -0.25
CA ALA A 219 -0.71 32.18 -0.07
C ALA A 219 0.63 32.72 0.47
N ALA A 220 1.59 31.82 0.73
CA ALA A 220 2.93 32.11 1.26
C ALA A 220 4.00 31.93 0.17
#